data_AF-A0A7X8RPG5-F1
#
_entry.id   AF-A0A7X8RPG5-F1
#
_cell.length_a   1.000
_cell.length_b   1.000
_cell.length_c   1.000
_cell.angle_alpha   90.00
_cell.angle_beta   90.00
_cell.angle_gamma   90.00
#
_symmetry.space_group_name_H-M   'P 1'
#
loop_
_entity.id
_entity.type
_entity.pdbx_description
1 polymer ?
#
loop_
_entity_poly.entity_id
_entity_poly.type
_entity_poly.pdbx_seq_one_letter_code
_entity_poly.pdbx_strand_id
1 'polypeptide(L)'
;MKKKVYLFAVFTLGFFTVSCNEDDNPRNLPLNPDTAERASIDRFSSSSGTLMVRTSSNGLPEENQPIDYDSGEPFITQGFSPDGSVVQYYNFDVQTTTPAPIFLFIDSDGNSVEGQINVVNVIPGDVGYNDFWQVNMVTVPEKYVPNTITSMDDIISSGYLVETTTTIVNCPIVPEGSIALKRLGTESNELNRGWYKDKVVFYFSFFEKILEANNGMTPISPIFVSFNVNPDDNNANSGPASGFMTEMGTAQTHNVIASVPVDDFYSPLWSVNVYDNADFNNVNDLSSATSSNILASGIATVNCPVVFMQ
;
A
#
# COMPACT_ATOMS: atom_id res chain seq x y z
N MET A 1 76.53 49.69 36.14
CA MET A 1 75.38 48.80 35.88
C MET A 1 74.67 49.33 34.63
N LYS A 2 74.84 48.72 33.43
CA LYS A 2 73.93 47.74 32.79
C LYS A 2 72.45 48.17 32.95
N LYS A 3 71.64 48.48 31.93
CA LYS A 3 71.34 47.85 30.62
C LYS A 3 70.55 48.88 29.77
N LYS A 4 70.93 49.14 28.51
CA LYS A 4 70.42 48.56 27.23
C LYS A 4 69.03 49.03 26.78
N VAL A 5 69.05 49.79 25.68
CA VAL A 5 67.99 50.03 24.69
C VAL A 5 67.57 48.71 24.02
N TYR A 6 66.28 48.53 23.73
CA TYR A 6 65.82 47.73 22.58
C TYR A 6 64.54 48.31 21.95
N LEU A 7 64.69 48.62 20.67
CA LEU A 7 63.68 48.83 19.65
C LEU A 7 63.03 47.47 19.32
N PHE A 8 61.70 47.39 19.20
CA PHE A 8 61.01 46.22 18.66
C PHE A 8 60.12 46.64 17.50
N ALA A 9 60.42 46.07 16.32
CA ALA A 9 59.62 46.12 15.11
C ALA A 9 58.95 44.75 14.94
N VAL A 10 57.64 44.70 14.66
CA VAL A 10 56.92 43.52 14.13
C VAL A 10 55.73 44.07 13.32
N PHE A 11 55.82 44.07 11.98
CA PHE A 11 55.34 43.03 11.05
C PHE A 11 53.81 43.02 10.87
N THR A 12 53.37 43.64 9.77
CA THR A 12 52.07 43.45 9.12
C THR A 12 51.90 41.99 8.71
N LEU A 13 50.85 41.34 9.22
CA LEU A 13 50.41 40.01 8.80
C LEU A 13 49.07 40.16 8.08
N GLY A 14 49.05 39.86 6.78
CA GLY A 14 47.83 39.78 5.99
C GLY A 14 47.02 38.56 6.41
N PHE A 15 45.75 38.77 6.77
CA PHE A 15 44.78 37.71 6.93
C PHE A 15 44.07 37.49 5.59
N PHE A 16 44.45 36.40 4.90
CA PHE A 16 43.56 35.70 3.99
C PHE A 16 42.66 34.80 4.85
N THR A 17 41.39 35.15 5.01
CA THR A 17 40.38 34.19 5.48
C THR A 17 39.53 33.77 4.30
N VAL A 18 39.80 32.53 3.91
CA VAL A 18 39.02 31.62 3.06
C VAL A 18 37.52 31.83 3.24
N SER A 19 36.84 32.12 2.14
CA SER A 19 35.38 32.01 2.02
C SER A 19 35.04 30.53 2.05
N CYS A 20 34.46 30.04 3.15
CA CYS A 20 33.84 28.72 3.20
C CYS A 20 32.54 28.78 2.39
N ASN A 21 32.45 27.99 1.32
CA ASN A 21 31.17 27.65 0.73
C ASN A 21 30.46 26.70 1.69
N GLU A 22 29.33 27.13 2.23
CA GLU A 22 28.34 26.29 2.90
C GLU A 22 27.50 25.62 1.80
N ASP A 23 27.82 24.38 1.40
CA ASP A 23 26.97 23.59 0.49
C ASP A 23 27.26 22.07 0.56
N ASP A 24 27.68 21.57 1.72
CA ASP A 24 27.84 20.12 1.94
C ASP A 24 26.70 19.60 2.83
N ASN A 25 25.52 19.41 2.21
CA ASN A 25 24.52 18.49 2.74
C ASN A 25 25.09 17.05 2.56
N PRO A 26 25.31 16.26 3.62
CA PRO A 26 26.19 15.08 3.57
C PRO A 26 25.66 13.87 2.77
N ARG A 27 24.57 13.99 2.00
CA ARG A 27 24.14 12.96 1.04
C ARG A 27 23.79 13.56 -0.32
N ASN A 28 24.82 13.82 -1.12
CA ASN A 28 24.68 14.15 -2.54
C ASN A 28 24.94 12.95 -3.49
N LEU A 29 25.13 11.74 -2.95
CA LEU A 29 25.38 10.56 -3.78
C LEU A 29 24.09 9.77 -3.98
N PRO A 30 23.71 9.46 -5.23
CA PRO A 30 22.54 8.64 -5.49
C PRO A 30 22.73 7.24 -4.92
N LEU A 31 21.70 6.71 -4.26
CA LEU A 31 21.68 5.32 -3.82
C LEU A 31 21.29 4.41 -4.99
N ASN A 32 21.92 3.24 -5.05
CA ASN A 32 21.54 2.22 -6.03
C ASN A 32 20.46 1.30 -5.43
N PRO A 33 19.23 1.28 -5.96
CA PRO A 33 18.17 0.37 -5.50
C PRO A 33 18.56 -1.11 -5.54
N ASP A 34 19.43 -1.51 -6.47
CA ASP A 34 19.82 -2.91 -6.62
C ASP A 34 20.66 -3.41 -5.43
N THR A 35 21.46 -2.53 -4.82
CA THR A 35 22.40 -2.88 -3.74
C THR A 35 22.04 -2.30 -2.38
N ALA A 36 21.03 -1.43 -2.32
CA ALA A 36 20.57 -0.84 -1.07
C ALA A 36 19.93 -1.88 -0.13
N GLU A 37 19.98 -1.61 1.18
CA GLU A 37 19.34 -2.46 2.18
C GLU A 37 17.83 -2.58 1.90
N ARG A 38 17.24 -3.75 2.16
CA ARG A 38 15.80 -3.96 2.09
C ARG A 38 15.14 -3.59 3.41
N ALA A 39 13.98 -2.95 3.36
CA ALA A 39 13.16 -2.78 4.55
C ALA A 39 12.63 -4.14 5.02
N SER A 40 12.50 -4.31 6.35
CA SER A 40 11.91 -5.52 6.91
C SER A 40 10.39 -5.42 6.83
N ILE A 41 9.73 -6.39 6.19
CA ILE A 41 8.29 -6.39 5.95
C ILE A 41 7.65 -7.59 6.65
N ASP A 42 6.72 -7.32 7.56
CA ASP A 42 5.85 -8.32 8.17
C ASP A 42 4.39 -7.93 7.99
N ARG A 43 3.70 -8.60 7.07
CA ARG A 43 2.28 -8.34 6.76
C ARG A 43 1.33 -8.95 7.77
N PHE A 44 1.79 -9.92 8.56
CA PHE A 44 0.94 -10.75 9.41
C PHE A 44 1.29 -10.62 10.90
N SER A 45 2.15 -9.68 11.28
CA SER A 45 2.37 -9.35 12.69
C SER A 45 1.07 -8.80 13.32
N SER A 46 1.00 -8.81 14.65
CA SER A 46 -0.13 -8.21 15.38
C SER A 46 -0.22 -6.68 15.26
N SER A 47 0.82 -6.02 14.75
CA SER A 47 0.79 -4.59 14.43
C SER A 47 0.37 -4.30 12.99
N SER A 48 0.43 -5.29 12.09
CA SER A 48 0.15 -5.12 10.66
C SER A 48 -1.17 -5.76 10.22
N GLY A 49 -1.45 -6.97 10.70
CA GLY A 49 -2.64 -7.74 10.32
C GLY A 49 -3.86 -7.41 11.18
N THR A 50 -5.05 -7.58 10.60
CA THR A 50 -6.33 -7.46 11.33
C THR A 50 -7.10 -8.78 11.27
N LEU A 51 -7.43 -9.25 10.07
CA LEU A 51 -8.04 -10.56 9.84
C LEU A 51 -6.97 -11.65 9.72
N MET A 52 -5.81 -11.31 9.14
CA MET A 52 -4.71 -12.23 8.91
C MET A 52 -3.56 -11.96 9.88
N VAL A 53 -3.78 -12.23 11.16
CA VAL A 53 -2.73 -12.18 12.19
C VAL A 53 -2.06 -13.55 12.31
N ARG A 54 -0.74 -13.61 12.16
CA ARG A 54 0.05 -14.85 12.27
C ARG A 54 -0.10 -15.45 13.66
N THR A 55 -0.38 -16.74 13.69
CA THR A 55 -0.43 -17.56 14.90
C THR A 55 0.44 -18.79 14.69
N SER A 56 0.70 -19.54 15.76
CA SER A 56 1.45 -20.79 15.65
C SER A 56 0.76 -21.89 14.83
N SER A 57 -0.52 -21.71 14.47
CA SER A 57 -1.35 -22.75 13.87
C SER A 57 -1.93 -22.43 12.50
N ASN A 58 -1.87 -21.18 12.03
CA ASN A 58 -2.50 -20.79 10.75
C ASN A 58 -1.55 -20.81 9.54
N GLY A 59 -0.24 -20.99 9.76
CA GLY A 59 0.72 -21.15 8.67
C GLY A 59 0.95 -19.89 7.81
N LEU A 60 0.54 -18.71 8.30
CA LEU A 60 0.84 -17.45 7.62
C LEU A 60 2.36 -17.23 7.57
N PRO A 61 2.91 -16.70 6.45
CA PRO A 61 4.34 -16.44 6.28
C PRO A 61 4.97 -15.61 7.41
N GLU A 62 6.22 -15.93 7.74
CA GLU A 62 7.02 -15.15 8.70
C GLU A 62 7.46 -13.79 8.11
N GLU A 63 8.01 -12.92 8.95
CA GLU A 63 8.65 -11.67 8.51
C GLU A 63 9.65 -11.92 7.37
N ASN A 64 9.59 -11.08 6.34
CA ASN A 64 10.39 -11.15 5.11
C ASN A 64 10.25 -12.43 4.27
N GLN A 65 9.37 -13.37 4.64
CA GLN A 65 9.09 -14.52 3.79
C GLN A 65 8.20 -14.10 2.62
N PRO A 66 8.56 -14.46 1.37
CA PRO A 66 7.69 -14.26 0.22
C PRO A 66 6.29 -14.83 0.45
N ILE A 67 5.28 -14.10 0.02
CA ILE A 67 3.87 -14.49 0.14
C ILE A 67 3.36 -14.93 -1.22
N ASP A 68 2.75 -16.12 -1.29
CA ASP A 68 2.02 -16.58 -2.47
C ASP A 68 0.54 -16.27 -2.34
N TYR A 69 0.10 -15.14 -2.91
CA TYR A 69 -1.31 -14.73 -2.90
C TYR A 69 -2.19 -15.58 -3.83
N ASP A 70 -1.60 -16.39 -4.71
CA ASP A 70 -2.33 -17.31 -5.59
C ASP A 70 -2.60 -18.68 -4.94
N SER A 71 -2.07 -18.90 -3.73
CA SER A 71 -2.15 -20.20 -3.03
C SER A 71 -3.55 -20.60 -2.54
N GLY A 72 -4.55 -19.73 -2.70
CA GLY A 72 -5.93 -19.95 -2.26
C GLY A 72 -6.26 -19.17 -1.00
N GLU A 73 -7.20 -19.67 -0.21
CA GLU A 73 -7.60 -19.06 1.06
C GLU A 73 -6.39 -18.97 2.04
N PRO A 74 -6.21 -17.84 2.73
CA PRO A 74 -7.13 -16.70 2.85
C PRO A 74 -6.89 -15.57 1.82
N PHE A 75 -6.02 -15.78 0.83
CA PHE A 75 -5.48 -14.71 -0.02
C PHE A 75 -6.27 -14.43 -1.29
N ILE A 76 -7.01 -15.41 -1.80
CA ILE A 76 -7.87 -15.24 -2.97
C ILE A 76 -9.18 -15.98 -2.78
N THR A 77 -10.28 -15.28 -3.04
CA THR A 77 -11.64 -15.78 -2.85
C THR A 77 -12.41 -15.69 -4.17
N GLN A 78 -13.30 -16.67 -4.38
CA GLN A 78 -14.23 -16.70 -5.50
C GLN A 78 -15.65 -16.38 -5.02
N GLY A 79 -16.34 -15.49 -5.71
CA GLY A 79 -17.70 -15.07 -5.40
C GLY A 79 -18.50 -14.71 -6.66
N PHE A 80 -19.47 -13.81 -6.53
CA PHE A 80 -20.33 -13.34 -7.60
C PHE A 80 -20.20 -11.82 -7.83
N SER A 81 -20.27 -11.40 -9.09
CA SER A 81 -20.48 -10.02 -9.52
C SER A 81 -21.94 -9.58 -9.30
N PRO A 82 -22.28 -8.29 -9.55
CA PRO A 82 -23.64 -7.81 -9.33
C PRO A 82 -24.73 -8.55 -10.13
N ASP A 83 -24.37 -9.10 -11.28
CA ASP A 83 -25.24 -9.86 -12.19
C ASP A 83 -25.19 -11.38 -11.98
N GLY A 84 -24.40 -11.85 -11.01
CA GLY A 84 -24.25 -13.27 -10.67
C GLY A 84 -23.19 -14.03 -11.46
N SER A 85 -22.42 -13.37 -12.31
CA SER A 85 -21.24 -13.98 -12.96
C SER A 85 -20.14 -14.27 -11.94
N VAL A 86 -19.30 -15.26 -12.20
CA VAL A 86 -18.21 -15.63 -11.27
C VAL A 86 -17.10 -14.57 -11.31
N VAL A 87 -16.63 -14.19 -10.11
CA VAL A 87 -15.47 -13.29 -9.94
C VAL A 87 -14.44 -13.90 -9.01
N GLN A 88 -13.17 -13.52 -9.17
CA GLN A 88 -12.13 -13.74 -8.16
C GLN A 88 -11.48 -12.42 -7.77
N TYR A 89 -11.18 -12.28 -6.49
CA TYR A 89 -10.50 -11.12 -5.93
C TYR A 89 -9.48 -11.57 -4.88
N TYR A 90 -8.37 -10.84 -4.80
CA TYR A 90 -7.41 -11.06 -3.71
C TYR A 90 -7.96 -10.54 -2.38
N ASN A 91 -7.30 -10.85 -1.28
CA ASN A 91 -7.55 -10.28 0.04
C ASN A 91 -6.22 -9.79 0.63
N PHE A 92 -6.06 -8.47 0.74
CA PHE A 92 -4.92 -7.79 1.34
C PHE A 92 -5.22 -7.27 2.75
N ASP A 93 -6.17 -7.91 3.44
CA ASP A 93 -6.62 -7.55 4.80
C ASP A 93 -7.41 -6.23 4.85
N VAL A 94 -7.77 -5.85 6.07
CA VAL A 94 -8.46 -4.62 6.42
C VAL A 94 -7.56 -3.41 6.18
N GLN A 95 -8.12 -2.41 5.53
CA GLN A 95 -7.50 -1.11 5.32
C GLN A 95 -8.47 -0.01 5.72
N THR A 96 -7.96 1.10 6.26
CA THR A 96 -8.80 2.27 6.49
C THR A 96 -9.07 2.99 5.17
N THR A 97 -10.02 3.93 5.17
CA THR A 97 -10.30 4.80 4.02
C THR A 97 -9.32 5.97 3.89
N THR A 98 -8.41 6.16 4.83
CA THR A 98 -7.40 7.23 4.78
C THR A 98 -6.15 6.70 4.05
N PRO A 99 -5.85 7.16 2.83
CA PRO A 99 -4.69 6.70 2.09
C PRO A 99 -3.38 7.20 2.71
N ALA A 100 -2.28 6.48 2.47
CA ALA A 100 -0.93 6.92 2.80
C ALA A 100 -0.33 7.75 1.65
N PRO A 101 0.63 8.66 1.87
CA PRO A 101 1.25 9.41 0.78
C PRO A 101 2.32 8.58 0.06
N ILE A 102 2.28 8.56 -1.28
CA ILE A 102 3.38 8.12 -2.15
C ILE A 102 3.88 9.29 -2.99
N PHE A 103 5.19 9.42 -3.14
CA PHE A 103 5.82 10.53 -3.84
C PHE A 103 6.40 10.07 -5.17
N LEU A 104 5.82 10.59 -6.25
CA LEU A 104 6.25 10.41 -7.64
C LEU A 104 7.08 11.63 -8.05
N PHE A 105 8.21 11.42 -8.70
CA PHE A 105 9.10 12.51 -9.13
C PHE A 105 8.90 12.81 -10.61
N ILE A 106 8.71 14.08 -10.92
CA ILE A 106 8.46 14.57 -12.29
C ILE A 106 9.42 15.70 -12.67
N ASP A 107 9.73 15.81 -13.96
CA ASP A 107 10.45 16.96 -14.52
C ASP A 107 9.53 18.19 -14.66
N SER A 108 10.06 19.30 -15.18
CA SER A 108 9.30 20.54 -15.38
C SER A 108 8.19 20.44 -16.43
N ASP A 109 8.23 19.41 -17.28
CA ASP A 109 7.24 19.16 -18.32
C ASP A 109 6.16 18.17 -17.84
N GLY A 110 6.28 17.66 -16.61
CA GLY A 110 5.35 16.72 -15.99
C GLY A 110 5.62 15.25 -16.29
N ASN A 111 6.75 14.92 -16.91
CA ASN A 111 7.11 13.52 -17.18
C ASN A 111 7.77 12.89 -15.96
N SER A 112 7.50 11.61 -15.72
CA SER A 112 8.19 10.84 -14.67
C SER A 112 9.70 10.84 -14.91
N VAL A 113 10.46 11.08 -13.83
CA VAL A 113 11.93 11.06 -13.86
C VAL A 113 12.43 9.63 -14.03
N GLU A 114 13.06 9.33 -15.16
CA GLU A 114 13.60 8.00 -15.44
C GLU A 114 14.64 7.56 -14.40
N GLY A 115 14.51 6.32 -13.92
CA GLY A 115 15.42 5.74 -12.93
C GLY A 115 15.16 6.14 -11.48
N GLN A 116 14.33 7.15 -11.20
CA GLN A 116 13.88 7.47 -9.86
C GLN A 116 12.72 6.55 -9.49
N ILE A 117 12.86 5.80 -8.39
CA ILE A 117 11.73 5.05 -7.82
C ILE A 117 10.95 5.93 -6.84
N ASN A 118 9.68 5.62 -6.65
CA ASN A 118 8.80 6.37 -5.74
C ASN A 118 9.32 6.35 -4.30
N VAL A 119 9.02 7.39 -3.52
CA VAL A 119 9.34 7.43 -2.08
C VAL A 119 8.05 7.23 -1.27
N VAL A 120 8.13 6.43 -0.21
CA VAL A 120 7.08 6.22 0.81
C VAL A 120 7.68 6.43 2.20
N ASN A 121 6.83 6.75 3.18
CA ASN A 121 7.28 7.02 4.55
C ASN A 121 6.76 6.03 5.61
N VAL A 122 5.92 5.09 5.20
CA VAL A 122 5.29 4.08 6.05
C VAL A 122 5.35 2.71 5.38
N ILE A 123 5.48 1.65 6.17
CA ILE A 123 5.43 0.24 5.75
C ILE A 123 4.46 -0.54 6.65
N PRO A 124 4.06 -1.79 6.32
CA PRO A 124 3.17 -2.57 7.19
C PRO A 124 3.64 -2.59 8.64
N GLY A 125 2.76 -2.22 9.56
CA GLY A 125 3.04 -2.10 11.00
C GLY A 125 3.35 -0.67 11.48
N ASP A 126 3.71 0.24 10.57
CA ASP A 126 3.81 1.66 10.89
C ASP A 126 2.40 2.27 11.06
N VAL A 127 2.26 3.21 12.00
CA VAL A 127 1.04 4.00 12.16
C VAL A 127 0.77 4.79 10.88
N GLY A 128 -0.42 4.62 10.31
CA GLY A 128 -0.85 5.30 9.09
C GLY A 128 -0.42 4.59 7.80
N TYR A 129 0.16 3.39 7.87
CA TYR A 129 0.30 2.53 6.70
C TYR A 129 -1.07 2.21 6.08
N ASN A 130 -1.12 2.24 4.75
CA ASN A 130 -2.26 1.80 3.96
C ASN A 130 -1.75 1.26 2.62
N ASP A 131 -2.43 0.25 2.07
CA ASP A 131 -2.14 -0.23 0.71
C ASP A 131 -2.62 0.76 -0.37
N PHE A 132 -3.54 1.65 -0.01
CA PHE A 132 -4.01 2.74 -0.85
C PHE A 132 -3.15 3.97 -0.65
N TRP A 133 -2.58 4.47 -1.75
CA TRP A 133 -1.66 5.59 -1.72
C TRP A 133 -2.20 6.79 -2.49
N GLN A 134 -2.20 7.95 -1.86
CA GLN A 134 -2.44 9.22 -2.55
C GLN A 134 -1.15 9.70 -3.19
N VAL A 135 -1.21 9.92 -4.51
CA VAL A 135 -0.05 10.33 -5.29
C VAL A 135 0.24 11.81 -5.04
N ASN A 136 1.48 12.10 -4.65
CA ASN A 136 2.04 13.44 -4.51
C ASN A 136 3.15 13.59 -5.54
N MET A 137 3.07 14.62 -6.37
CA MET A 137 4.06 14.89 -7.42
C MET A 137 5.14 15.81 -6.88
N VAL A 138 6.41 15.40 -6.99
CA VAL A 138 7.58 16.18 -6.60
C VAL A 138 8.26 16.68 -7.87
N THR A 139 8.22 17.99 -8.12
CA THR A 139 8.86 18.59 -9.29
C THR A 139 10.34 18.82 -9.02
N VAL A 140 11.20 18.18 -9.81
CA VAL A 140 12.66 18.26 -9.65
C VAL A 140 13.31 19.21 -10.68
N PRO A 141 14.48 19.80 -10.37
CA PRO A 141 15.23 20.60 -11.34
C PRO A 141 15.83 19.74 -12.46
N GLU A 142 16.13 20.35 -13.61
CA GLU A 142 16.73 19.68 -14.79
C GLU A 142 18.03 18.90 -14.46
N LYS A 143 18.80 19.36 -13.47
CA LYS A 143 20.06 18.72 -13.04
C LYS A 143 19.86 17.64 -11.96
N TYR A 144 18.61 17.27 -11.67
CA TYR A 144 18.33 16.24 -10.69
C TYR A 144 18.96 14.90 -11.07
N VAL A 145 19.58 14.26 -10.10
CA VAL A 145 20.15 12.93 -10.28
C VAL A 145 19.20 11.91 -9.61
N PRO A 146 18.65 10.95 -10.36
CA PRO A 146 17.77 9.93 -9.81
C PRO A 146 18.37 9.19 -8.62
N ASN A 147 17.51 8.88 -7.65
CA ASN A 147 17.80 8.24 -6.37
C ASN A 147 18.74 9.02 -5.45
N THR A 148 18.83 10.35 -5.61
CA THR A 148 19.42 11.23 -4.58
C THR A 148 18.44 11.54 -3.45
N ILE A 149 17.13 11.56 -3.74
CA ILE A 149 16.07 11.65 -2.73
C ILE A 149 15.49 10.25 -2.51
N THR A 150 15.64 9.73 -1.29
CA THR A 150 15.26 8.34 -0.93
C THR A 150 14.48 8.24 0.39
N SER A 151 14.03 9.38 0.91
CA SER A 151 13.25 9.46 2.14
C SER A 151 12.36 10.70 2.16
N MET A 152 11.36 10.72 3.05
CA MET A 152 10.53 11.90 3.28
C MET A 152 11.35 13.08 3.81
N ASP A 153 12.36 12.80 4.65
CA ASP A 153 13.26 13.83 5.19
C ASP A 153 14.07 14.49 4.06
N ASP A 154 14.50 13.73 3.05
CA ASP A 154 15.17 14.27 1.87
C ASP A 154 14.21 15.15 1.05
N ILE A 155 12.95 14.74 0.87
CA ILE A 155 11.94 15.53 0.16
C ILE A 155 11.75 16.88 0.87
N ILE A 156 11.54 16.86 2.19
CA ILE A 156 11.37 18.07 3.00
C ILE A 156 12.62 18.96 2.90
N SER A 157 13.81 18.36 3.04
CA SER A 157 15.09 19.09 3.03
C SER A 157 15.43 19.67 1.65
N SER A 158 14.96 19.04 0.56
CA SER A 158 15.17 19.53 -0.80
C SER A 158 14.47 20.85 -1.08
N GLY A 159 13.37 21.14 -0.38
CA GLY A 159 12.51 22.29 -0.65
C GLY A 159 11.82 22.25 -2.03
N TYR A 160 11.80 21.10 -2.71
CA TYR A 160 11.13 20.94 -3.99
C TYR A 160 9.62 21.12 -3.86
N LEU A 161 9.00 21.56 -4.96
CA LEU A 161 7.55 21.71 -5.01
C LEU A 161 6.91 20.33 -4.92
N VAL A 162 5.95 20.18 -4.00
CA VAL A 162 5.13 18.98 -3.84
C VAL A 162 3.67 19.32 -4.07
N GLU A 163 3.06 18.69 -5.07
CA GLU A 163 1.64 18.85 -5.40
C GLU A 163 0.87 17.58 -5.07
N THR A 164 -0.06 17.66 -4.12
CA THR A 164 -0.97 16.56 -3.79
C THR A 164 -2.04 16.43 -4.87
N THR A 165 -2.19 15.24 -5.44
CA THR A 165 -3.22 14.94 -6.43
C THR A 165 -4.45 14.28 -5.78
N THR A 166 -5.54 14.15 -6.52
CA THR A 166 -6.67 13.29 -6.12
C THR A 166 -6.44 11.82 -6.47
N THR A 167 -5.40 11.47 -7.22
CA THR A 167 -5.15 10.10 -7.67
C THR A 167 -4.82 9.18 -6.50
N ILE A 168 -5.55 8.08 -6.40
CA ILE A 168 -5.28 6.97 -5.47
C ILE A 168 -4.81 5.75 -6.28
N VAL A 169 -3.75 5.10 -5.81
CA VAL A 169 -3.26 3.82 -6.36
C VAL A 169 -3.31 2.73 -5.30
N ASN A 170 -3.65 1.50 -5.71
CA ASN A 170 -3.63 0.33 -4.84
C ASN A 170 -2.28 -0.39 -5.01
N CYS A 171 -1.38 -0.19 -4.05
CA CYS A 171 -0.03 -0.71 -4.07
C CYS A 171 0.38 -1.36 -2.73
N PRO A 172 -0.10 -2.57 -2.41
CA PRO A 172 0.26 -3.26 -1.18
C PRO A 172 1.77 -3.53 -1.13
N ILE A 173 2.44 -3.06 -0.07
CA ILE A 173 3.85 -3.38 0.21
C ILE A 173 3.94 -4.82 0.73
N VAL A 174 4.85 -5.60 0.16
CA VAL A 174 5.02 -7.03 0.45
C VAL A 174 6.50 -7.40 0.52
N PRO A 175 6.85 -8.54 1.14
CA PRO A 175 8.22 -9.07 1.09
C PRO A 175 8.71 -9.28 -0.35
N GLU A 176 10.01 -9.09 -0.57
CA GLU A 176 10.67 -9.37 -1.85
C GLU A 176 10.37 -10.80 -2.31
N GLY A 177 10.03 -10.98 -3.58
CA GLY A 177 9.72 -12.29 -4.17
C GLY A 177 8.29 -12.80 -3.93
N SER A 178 7.44 -12.03 -3.23
CA SER A 178 6.00 -12.34 -3.15
C SER A 178 5.36 -12.38 -4.54
N ILE A 179 4.36 -13.24 -4.73
CA ILE A 179 3.64 -13.41 -5.99
C ILE A 179 2.14 -13.17 -5.84
N ALA A 180 1.58 -12.52 -6.84
CA ALA A 180 0.15 -12.33 -7.07
C ALA A 180 0.00 -12.18 -8.58
N LEU A 181 -0.16 -13.28 -9.32
CA LEU A 181 0.00 -13.29 -10.78
C LEU A 181 -1.26 -12.89 -11.54
N LYS A 182 -2.45 -12.99 -10.93
CA LYS A 182 -3.74 -12.72 -11.57
C LYS A 182 -4.02 -11.24 -11.68
N ARG A 183 -4.55 -10.82 -12.82
CA ARG A 183 -4.86 -9.43 -13.19
C ARG A 183 -6.10 -9.45 -14.09
N LEU A 184 -6.99 -8.47 -13.94
CA LEU A 184 -8.19 -8.40 -14.80
C LEU A 184 -7.82 -7.90 -16.21
N GLY A 185 -6.77 -7.08 -16.33
CA GLY A 185 -6.27 -6.57 -17.59
C GLY A 185 -4.91 -7.15 -17.98
N THR A 186 -4.15 -6.35 -18.73
CA THR A 186 -2.81 -6.70 -19.23
C THR A 186 -1.69 -6.00 -18.46
N GLU A 187 -2.00 -5.45 -17.28
CA GLU A 187 -1.02 -4.81 -16.42
C GLU A 187 0.05 -5.80 -15.94
N SER A 188 1.24 -5.27 -15.66
CA SER A 188 2.33 -6.07 -15.10
C SER A 188 1.95 -6.58 -13.72
N ASN A 189 2.30 -7.84 -13.46
CA ASN A 189 2.21 -8.46 -12.13
C ASN A 189 3.55 -8.47 -11.38
N GLU A 190 4.59 -7.86 -11.95
CA GLU A 190 5.90 -7.72 -11.31
C GLU A 190 5.85 -6.80 -10.10
N LEU A 191 6.72 -7.06 -9.13
CA LEU A 191 6.91 -6.17 -8.00
C LEU A 191 7.59 -4.88 -8.44
N ASN A 192 6.96 -3.76 -8.08
CA ASN A 192 7.57 -2.45 -8.18
C ASN A 192 8.45 -2.20 -6.96
N ARG A 193 9.38 -1.24 -7.08
CA ARG A 193 10.27 -0.82 -6.00
C ARG A 193 9.93 0.59 -5.55
N GLY A 194 10.18 0.85 -4.27
CA GLY A 194 10.12 2.18 -3.69
C GLY A 194 11.22 2.39 -2.65
N TRP A 195 11.51 3.64 -2.37
CA TRP A 195 12.37 4.06 -1.27
C TRP A 195 11.57 4.26 0.01
N TYR A 196 12.09 3.75 1.12
CA TYR A 196 11.62 3.97 2.49
C TYR A 196 12.84 4.18 3.38
N LYS A 197 13.09 5.42 3.80
CA LYS A 197 14.19 5.77 4.73
C LYS A 197 15.53 5.15 4.30
N ASP A 198 15.94 5.41 3.06
CA ASP A 198 17.16 4.87 2.40
C ASP A 198 17.15 3.36 2.10
N LYS A 199 16.07 2.65 2.42
CA LYS A 199 15.89 1.22 2.16
C LYS A 199 14.92 1.00 1.00
N VAL A 200 15.04 -0.15 0.35
CA VAL A 200 14.11 -0.56 -0.71
C VAL A 200 12.95 -1.36 -0.13
N VAL A 201 11.74 -0.99 -0.55
CA VAL A 201 10.50 -1.77 -0.37
C VAL A 201 10.04 -2.31 -1.71
N PHE A 202 9.22 -3.36 -1.66
CA PHE A 202 8.56 -3.94 -2.82
C PHE A 202 7.05 -3.85 -2.67
N TYR A 203 6.34 -3.58 -3.76
CA TYR A 203 4.88 -3.53 -3.76
C TYR A 203 4.30 -4.06 -5.07
N PHE A 204 3.10 -4.65 -4.98
CA PHE A 204 2.29 -4.90 -6.16
C PHE A 204 1.66 -3.61 -6.66
N SER A 205 1.18 -3.62 -7.90
CA SER A 205 0.28 -2.59 -8.40
C SER A 205 -0.97 -3.23 -8.98
N PHE A 206 -2.13 -2.71 -8.56
CA PHE A 206 -3.45 -3.11 -9.01
C PHE A 206 -4.10 -1.90 -9.69
N PHE A 207 -4.26 -2.01 -11.01
CA PHE A 207 -4.73 -0.93 -11.89
C PHE A 207 -6.01 -1.31 -12.64
N GLU A 208 -6.82 -2.21 -12.07
CA GLU A 208 -8.14 -2.57 -12.59
C GLU A 208 -9.06 -1.34 -12.71
N LYS A 209 -8.82 -0.31 -11.87
CA LYS A 209 -9.48 0.99 -11.93
C LYS A 209 -8.55 2.11 -11.43
N ILE A 210 -8.53 3.24 -12.13
CA ILE A 210 -7.94 4.48 -11.59
C ILE A 210 -8.92 5.06 -10.58
N LEU A 211 -8.46 5.27 -9.36
CA LEU A 211 -9.28 5.78 -8.26
C LEU A 211 -8.99 7.26 -8.04
N GLU A 212 -10.05 8.01 -7.74
CA GLU A 212 -9.95 9.39 -7.28
C GLU A 212 -10.42 9.50 -5.83
N ALA A 213 -9.66 10.24 -5.03
CA ALA A 213 -9.97 10.51 -3.65
C ALA A 213 -11.27 11.33 -3.55
N ASN A 214 -12.21 10.85 -2.76
CA ASN A 214 -13.43 11.57 -2.42
C ASN A 214 -13.23 12.21 -1.03
N ASN A 215 -13.17 13.55 -0.97
CA ASN A 215 -12.84 14.30 0.25
C ASN A 215 -11.54 13.81 0.93
N GLY A 216 -10.53 13.45 0.12
CA GLY A 216 -9.25 12.94 0.61
C GLY A 216 -9.27 11.48 1.08
N MET A 217 -10.36 10.75 0.85
CA MET A 217 -10.53 9.36 1.27
C MET A 217 -10.61 8.42 0.06
N THR A 218 -10.10 7.20 0.21
CA THR A 218 -10.28 6.12 -0.76
C THR A 218 -11.79 5.80 -0.87
N PRO A 219 -12.37 5.77 -2.08
CA PRO A 219 -13.77 5.37 -2.25
C PRO A 219 -13.99 3.93 -1.79
N ILE A 220 -15.24 3.56 -1.50
CA ILE A 220 -15.60 2.20 -1.06
C ILE A 220 -16.72 1.64 -1.91
N SER A 221 -16.71 0.31 -2.07
CA SER A 221 -17.81 -0.44 -2.67
C SER A 221 -18.39 -1.44 -1.68
N PRO A 222 -19.70 -1.68 -1.65
CA PRO A 222 -20.27 -2.73 -0.80
C PRO A 222 -19.85 -4.14 -1.25
N ILE A 223 -19.61 -5.02 -0.29
CA ILE A 223 -19.62 -6.47 -0.49
C ILE A 223 -20.59 -7.10 0.50
N PHE A 224 -21.29 -8.16 0.07
CA PHE A 224 -22.17 -8.96 0.89
C PHE A 224 -21.55 -10.34 1.08
N VAL A 225 -21.34 -10.77 2.32
CA VAL A 225 -20.66 -12.02 2.64
C VAL A 225 -21.45 -12.85 3.65
N SER A 226 -21.17 -14.15 3.68
CA SER A 226 -21.71 -15.04 4.70
C SER A 226 -20.64 -15.99 5.23
N PHE A 227 -20.75 -16.31 6.51
CA PHE A 227 -19.77 -17.05 7.28
C PHE A 227 -20.32 -18.40 7.75
N ASN A 228 -19.46 -19.40 7.95
CA ASN A 228 -19.87 -20.73 8.41
C ASN A 228 -20.63 -20.66 9.75
N VAL A 229 -20.27 -19.70 10.60
CA VAL A 229 -21.01 -19.35 11.81
C VAL A 229 -21.32 -17.85 11.76
N ASN A 230 -22.61 -17.48 11.76
CA ASN A 230 -23.05 -16.09 11.80
C ASN A 230 -22.38 -15.31 12.95
N PRO A 231 -22.03 -14.02 12.77
CA PRO A 231 -21.37 -13.22 13.81
C PRO A 231 -22.13 -13.23 15.15
N ASP A 232 -21.41 -13.53 16.23
CA ASP A 232 -21.91 -13.53 17.61
C ASP A 232 -20.78 -13.05 18.54
N ASP A 233 -21.02 -11.94 19.25
CA ASP A 233 -20.08 -11.32 20.18
C ASP A 233 -19.62 -12.27 21.31
N ASN A 234 -20.38 -13.33 21.59
CA ASN A 234 -20.06 -14.31 22.62
C ASN A 234 -19.30 -15.53 22.07
N ASN A 235 -19.03 -15.57 20.77
CA ASN A 235 -18.35 -16.68 20.12
C ASN A 235 -17.19 -16.18 19.25
N ALA A 236 -15.97 -16.29 19.78
CA ALA A 236 -14.74 -15.91 19.07
C ALA A 236 -14.46 -16.73 17.79
N ASN A 237 -15.13 -17.87 17.61
CA ASN A 237 -15.04 -18.69 16.40
C ASN A 237 -16.15 -18.36 15.39
N SER A 238 -16.92 -17.29 15.60
CA SER A 238 -17.97 -16.82 14.68
C SER A 238 -17.43 -15.79 13.68
N GLY A 239 -18.25 -15.44 12.68
CA GLY A 239 -17.92 -14.43 11.69
C GLY A 239 -16.66 -14.79 10.89
N PRO A 240 -15.74 -13.84 10.66
CA PRO A 240 -14.52 -14.08 9.87
C PRO A 240 -13.68 -15.28 10.35
N ALA A 241 -13.60 -15.51 11.66
CA ALA A 241 -12.83 -16.63 12.23
C ALA A 241 -13.39 -18.01 11.84
N SER A 242 -14.67 -18.09 11.48
CA SER A 242 -15.30 -19.32 11.00
C SER A 242 -15.01 -19.62 9.51
N GLY A 243 -14.45 -18.65 8.78
CA GLY A 243 -14.33 -18.70 7.32
C GLY A 243 -15.65 -18.45 6.59
N PHE A 244 -15.57 -18.18 5.28
CA PHE A 244 -16.75 -18.00 4.44
C PHE A 244 -17.51 -19.31 4.24
N MET A 245 -18.82 -19.21 4.06
CA MET A 245 -19.62 -20.30 3.53
C MET A 245 -19.19 -20.63 2.10
N THR A 246 -19.13 -21.93 1.77
CA THR A 246 -18.87 -22.41 0.40
C THR A 246 -19.85 -23.48 -0.03
N GLU A 247 -20.03 -23.62 -1.33
CA GLU A 247 -20.72 -24.77 -1.90
C GLU A 247 -19.95 -26.07 -1.59
N MET A 248 -20.69 -27.15 -1.36
CA MET A 248 -20.10 -28.43 -0.96
C MET A 248 -19.06 -28.93 -1.97
N GLY A 249 -17.81 -29.02 -1.52
CA GLY A 249 -16.71 -29.55 -2.32
C GLY A 249 -16.12 -28.57 -3.34
N THR A 250 -16.45 -27.28 -3.27
CA THR A 250 -15.90 -26.24 -4.14
C THR A 250 -15.36 -25.06 -3.33
N ALA A 251 -14.67 -24.13 -3.99
CA ALA A 251 -14.24 -22.84 -3.42
C ALA A 251 -15.25 -21.71 -3.68
N GLN A 252 -16.40 -22.00 -4.29
CA GLN A 252 -17.42 -21.00 -4.60
C GLN A 252 -18.07 -20.54 -3.31
N THR A 253 -17.81 -19.30 -2.92
CA THR A 253 -18.64 -18.60 -1.92
C THR A 253 -19.84 -17.98 -2.61
N HIS A 254 -20.85 -17.59 -1.83
CA HIS A 254 -21.91 -16.71 -2.30
C HIS A 254 -21.67 -15.27 -1.80
N ASN A 255 -20.39 -14.88 -1.72
CA ASN A 255 -20.01 -13.49 -1.49
C ASN A 255 -20.30 -12.69 -2.76
N VAL A 256 -20.99 -11.56 -2.65
CA VAL A 256 -21.42 -10.75 -3.78
C VAL A 256 -20.82 -9.35 -3.70
N ILE A 257 -20.02 -8.97 -4.70
CA ILE A 257 -19.53 -7.60 -4.84
C ILE A 257 -20.62 -6.73 -5.47
N ALA A 258 -20.77 -5.48 -4.99
CA ALA A 258 -21.82 -4.59 -5.49
C ALA A 258 -21.42 -3.74 -6.71
N SER A 259 -20.16 -3.82 -7.14
CA SER A 259 -19.63 -3.14 -8.33
C SER A 259 -18.51 -3.94 -8.95
N VAL A 260 -18.22 -3.69 -10.22
CA VAL A 260 -17.10 -4.25 -10.98
C VAL A 260 -16.25 -3.13 -11.59
N PRO A 261 -14.99 -3.36 -12.00
CA PRO A 261 -14.08 -2.26 -12.39
C PRO A 261 -14.58 -1.34 -13.51
N VAL A 262 -15.47 -1.84 -14.38
CA VAL A 262 -16.10 -1.01 -15.43
C VAL A 262 -17.10 0.00 -14.88
N ASP A 263 -17.60 -0.17 -13.66
CA ASP A 263 -18.55 0.74 -13.02
C ASP A 263 -17.86 2.02 -12.54
N ASP A 264 -18.56 3.15 -12.59
CA ASP A 264 -18.02 4.46 -12.18
C ASP A 264 -17.71 4.53 -10.69
N PHE A 265 -18.49 3.84 -9.86
CA PHE A 265 -18.36 3.86 -8.39
C PHE A 265 -17.55 2.70 -7.83
N TYR A 266 -16.89 1.92 -8.69
CA TYR A 266 -16.06 0.80 -8.24
C TYR A 266 -14.87 1.26 -7.38
N SER A 267 -14.66 0.53 -6.29
CA SER A 267 -13.43 0.54 -5.52
C SER A 267 -13.07 -0.88 -5.10
N PRO A 268 -11.78 -1.25 -5.12
CA PRO A 268 -11.32 -2.50 -4.52
C PRO A 268 -11.27 -2.45 -2.98
N LEU A 269 -11.58 -1.30 -2.35
CA LEU A 269 -11.79 -1.21 -0.90
C LEU A 269 -13.26 -1.51 -0.57
N TRP A 270 -13.53 -2.72 -0.07
CA TRP A 270 -14.89 -3.19 0.12
C TRP A 270 -15.40 -2.96 1.53
N SER A 271 -16.56 -2.32 1.67
CA SER A 271 -17.31 -2.26 2.92
C SER A 271 -18.10 -3.55 3.13
N VAL A 272 -17.72 -4.33 4.15
CA VAL A 272 -18.27 -5.66 4.41
C VAL A 272 -19.65 -5.58 5.06
N ASN A 273 -20.63 -6.23 4.44
CA ASN A 273 -21.97 -6.45 4.97
C ASN A 273 -22.19 -7.95 5.10
N VAL A 274 -22.72 -8.41 6.23
CA VAL A 274 -22.92 -9.81 6.52
C VAL A 274 -24.39 -10.15 6.39
N TYR A 275 -24.71 -11.10 5.52
CA TYR A 275 -26.03 -11.70 5.45
C TYR A 275 -26.07 -13.04 6.18
N ASP A 276 -27.26 -13.42 6.64
CA ASP A 276 -27.50 -14.65 7.37
C ASP A 276 -27.14 -15.87 6.54
N ASN A 277 -26.33 -16.78 7.09
CA ASN A 277 -25.98 -18.02 6.41
C ASN A 277 -27.16 -18.94 6.10
N ALA A 278 -28.33 -18.73 6.74
CA ALA A 278 -29.58 -19.37 6.36
C ALA A 278 -30.04 -19.01 4.93
N ASP A 279 -29.64 -17.84 4.42
CA ASP A 279 -29.99 -17.36 3.08
C ASP A 279 -28.99 -17.78 2.00
N PHE A 280 -27.88 -18.45 2.35
CA PHE A 280 -26.78 -18.79 1.44
C PHE A 280 -27.29 -19.35 0.10
N ASN A 281 -28.08 -20.43 0.11
CA ASN A 281 -28.58 -21.07 -1.11
C ASN A 281 -29.45 -20.19 -2.02
N ASN A 282 -29.92 -19.05 -1.53
CA ASN A 282 -30.77 -18.11 -2.27
C ASN A 282 -29.98 -16.90 -2.82
N VAL A 283 -28.72 -16.71 -2.42
CA VAL A 283 -27.90 -15.56 -2.82
C VAL A 283 -27.00 -15.94 -4.00
N ASN A 284 -27.21 -15.30 -5.15
CA ASN A 284 -26.42 -15.57 -6.36
C ASN A 284 -26.08 -14.30 -7.17
N ASP A 285 -26.58 -13.13 -6.75
CA ASP A 285 -26.37 -11.85 -7.41
C ASP A 285 -26.63 -10.71 -6.41
N LEU A 286 -26.46 -9.44 -6.84
CA LEU A 286 -26.64 -8.30 -5.93
C LEU A 286 -28.10 -8.14 -5.49
N SER A 287 -29.06 -8.49 -6.36
CA SER A 287 -30.49 -8.38 -6.04
C SER A 287 -30.90 -9.31 -4.91
N SER A 288 -30.45 -10.57 -4.97
CA SER A 288 -30.69 -11.58 -3.94
C SER A 288 -29.90 -11.30 -2.67
N ALA A 289 -28.64 -10.86 -2.77
CA ALA A 289 -27.83 -10.48 -1.62
C ALA A 289 -28.45 -9.31 -0.84
N THR A 290 -28.90 -8.26 -1.52
CA THR A 290 -29.53 -7.09 -0.87
C THR A 290 -30.93 -7.37 -0.32
N SER A 291 -31.59 -8.42 -0.81
CA SER A 291 -32.90 -8.87 -0.33
C SER A 291 -32.82 -9.86 0.84
N SER A 292 -31.62 -10.35 1.16
CA SER A 292 -31.38 -11.29 2.26
C SER A 292 -31.48 -10.65 3.64
N ASN A 293 -31.50 -11.47 4.69
CA ASN A 293 -31.44 -11.02 6.07
C ASN A 293 -30.04 -10.50 6.42
N ILE A 294 -29.85 -9.17 6.37
CA ILE A 294 -28.58 -8.53 6.73
C ILE A 294 -28.43 -8.50 8.27
N LEU A 295 -27.43 -9.21 8.77
CA LEU A 295 -27.10 -9.29 10.19
C LEU A 295 -26.26 -8.10 10.65
N ALA A 296 -25.35 -7.62 9.80
CA ALA A 296 -24.49 -6.49 10.10
C ALA A 296 -24.04 -5.77 8.82
N SER A 297 -23.80 -4.47 8.91
CA SER A 297 -23.37 -3.64 7.77
C SER A 297 -22.17 -2.79 8.13
N GLY A 298 -21.23 -2.64 7.19
CA GLY A 298 -20.03 -1.81 7.36
C GLY A 298 -19.13 -2.26 8.50
N ILE A 299 -19.01 -3.57 8.73
CA ILE A 299 -18.26 -4.10 9.88
C ILE A 299 -16.75 -3.98 9.73
N ALA A 300 -16.27 -3.86 8.49
CA ALA A 300 -14.87 -3.66 8.13
C ALA A 300 -14.77 -3.11 6.70
N THR A 301 -13.62 -2.54 6.37
CA THR A 301 -13.22 -2.21 5.00
C THR A 301 -12.00 -3.02 4.60
N VAL A 302 -12.09 -3.83 3.54
CA VAL A 302 -11.03 -4.77 3.13
C VAL A 302 -10.52 -4.48 1.73
N ASN A 303 -9.21 -4.55 1.51
CA ASN A 303 -8.60 -4.36 0.20
C ASN A 303 -8.66 -5.66 -0.60
N CYS A 304 -9.58 -5.74 -1.57
CA CYS A 304 -9.76 -6.93 -2.40
C CYS A 304 -9.85 -6.59 -3.90
N PRO A 305 -8.72 -6.33 -4.59
CA PRO A 305 -8.74 -6.04 -6.02
C PRO A 305 -9.32 -7.21 -6.82
N VAL A 306 -10.20 -6.91 -7.78
CA VAL A 306 -10.81 -7.91 -8.67
C VAL A 306 -9.80 -8.29 -9.73
N VAL A 307 -9.53 -9.59 -9.87
CA VAL A 307 -8.47 -10.11 -10.75
C VAL A 307 -8.96 -11.13 -11.77
N PHE A 308 -10.24 -11.48 -11.72
CA PHE A 308 -10.91 -12.31 -12.70
C PHE A 308 -12.42 -12.01 -12.72
N MET A 309 -13.00 -12.02 -13.91
CA MET A 309 -14.44 -12.00 -14.15
C MET A 309 -14.76 -12.95 -15.32
N GLN A 310 -15.90 -13.63 -15.23
CA GLN A 310 -16.41 -14.52 -16.29
C GLN A 310 -17.04 -13.75 -17.45
#